data_AF-A0A559N4C6-F1
#
_entry.id   AF-A0A559N4C6-F1
#
_cell.length_a   1.000
_cell.length_b   1.000
_cell.length_c   1.000
_cell.angle_alpha   90.00
_cell.angle_beta   90.00
_cell.angle_gamma   90.00
#
_symmetry.space_group_name_H-M   'P 1'
#
loop_
_entity.id
_entity.type
_entity.pdbx_description
1 polymer ?
#
loop_
_entity_poly.entity_id
_entity_poly.type
_entity_poly.pdbx_seq_one_letter_code
_entity_poly.pdbx_strand_id
1 'polypeptide(L)'
;MKNSIFSILVVLGMLTSCSSQKNLVDSAPFEIGTAYCQDWYGGKEQSGAGVELKIPVANLDGYRVNSIYFREQQSYVKIKDEDGQKFVVATMVAKKAMPPKDMVVHADPKKEVGNKPVTKQLQKDFPFELAYDEAVLSYYRGDVINYVKITGIKHKQAIIYPSRSKE
;
A
#
# COMPACT_ATOMS: atom_id res chain seq x y z
N MET A 1 -45.36 36.30 -34.13
CA MET A 1 -45.09 36.13 -32.69
C MET A 1 -45.16 34.66 -32.35
N LYS A 2 -44.04 33.96 -32.27
CA LYS A 2 -43.96 32.65 -31.60
C LYS A 2 -42.50 32.24 -31.36
N ASN A 3 -42.12 32.37 -30.10
CA ASN A 3 -41.25 31.45 -29.36
C ASN A 3 -39.74 31.54 -29.61
N SER A 4 -39.19 32.69 -29.18
CA SER A 4 -37.84 32.82 -28.67
C SER A 4 -37.72 32.17 -27.27
N ILE A 5 -37.77 30.83 -27.15
CA ILE A 5 -37.55 30.12 -25.87
C ILE A 5 -36.86 28.76 -26.10
N PHE A 6 -35.67 28.76 -26.69
CA PHE A 6 -34.82 27.57 -26.71
C PHE A 6 -33.37 27.87 -26.27
N SER A 7 -33.17 28.93 -25.48
CA SER A 7 -31.85 29.40 -25.06
C SER A 7 -31.40 28.98 -23.65
N ILE A 8 -31.99 27.95 -23.01
CA ILE A 8 -31.76 27.72 -21.56
C ILE A 8 -31.39 26.29 -21.13
N LEU A 9 -30.97 25.38 -22.02
CA LEU A 9 -30.70 23.99 -21.59
C LEU A 9 -29.40 23.34 -22.09
N VAL A 10 -28.29 24.07 -22.17
CA VAL A 10 -26.97 23.48 -22.48
C VAL A 10 -25.84 24.07 -21.61
N VAL A 11 -26.07 24.17 -20.29
CA VAL A 11 -25.02 24.54 -19.31
C VAL A 11 -24.89 23.49 -18.20
N LEU A 12 -25.35 22.26 -18.43
CA LEU A 12 -25.28 21.18 -17.46
C LEU A 12 -24.50 20.00 -18.06
N GLY A 13 -23.25 19.81 -17.63
CA GLY A 13 -22.55 18.56 -17.93
C GLY A 13 -21.03 18.50 -17.84
N MET A 14 -20.30 19.58 -17.58
CA MET A 14 -18.82 19.53 -17.50
C MET A 14 -18.30 19.71 -16.07
N LEU A 15 -18.85 18.94 -15.13
CA LEU A 15 -18.10 18.59 -13.92
C LEU A 15 -17.21 17.40 -14.27
N THR A 16 -16.17 17.63 -15.07
CA THR A 16 -15.06 16.67 -15.14
C THR A 16 -14.41 16.72 -13.76
N SER A 17 -14.80 15.79 -12.89
CA SER A 17 -14.06 15.50 -11.66
C SER A 17 -12.67 15.05 -12.07
N CYS A 18 -11.76 16.01 -12.20
CA CYS A 18 -10.33 15.74 -12.25
C CYS A 18 -9.99 15.19 -10.85
N SER A 19 -10.14 13.87 -10.72
CA SER A 19 -9.57 13.14 -9.60
C SER A 19 -8.11 13.54 -9.54
N SER A 20 -7.65 14.10 -8.41
CA SER A 20 -6.22 14.32 -8.14
C SER A 20 -5.53 12.96 -8.01
N GLN A 21 -5.45 12.24 -9.13
CA GLN A 21 -4.74 10.99 -9.23
C GLN A 21 -3.25 11.34 -9.22
N LYS A 22 -2.52 10.75 -8.28
CA LYS A 22 -1.07 10.93 -8.19
C LYS A 22 -0.47 10.48 -9.52
N ASN A 23 0.14 11.40 -10.26
CA ASN A 23 0.71 11.08 -11.57
C ASN A 23 1.83 10.04 -11.41
N LEU A 24 1.65 8.90 -12.08
CA LEU A 24 2.66 7.86 -12.19
C LEU A 24 3.66 8.29 -13.27
N VAL A 25 4.95 8.10 -13.01
CA VAL A 25 5.99 8.22 -14.03
C VAL A 25 6.14 6.89 -14.75
N ASP A 26 6.30 6.92 -16.07
CA ASP A 26 6.43 5.71 -16.90
C ASP A 26 7.70 4.91 -16.59
N SER A 27 8.78 5.61 -16.25
CA SER A 27 10.07 4.99 -15.93
C SER A 27 10.78 5.72 -14.79
N ALA A 28 11.33 4.95 -13.85
CA ALA A 28 12.24 5.49 -12.85
C ALA A 28 13.59 5.86 -13.47
N PRO A 29 14.28 6.89 -12.97
CA PRO A 29 15.64 7.25 -13.38
C PRO A 29 16.73 6.36 -12.76
N PHE A 30 16.34 5.21 -12.22
CA PHE A 30 17.18 4.19 -11.61
C PHE A 30 16.67 2.82 -12.04
N GLU A 31 17.53 1.81 -11.95
CA GLU A 31 17.17 0.47 -12.39
C GLU A 31 16.37 -0.25 -11.31
N ILE A 32 15.26 -0.87 -11.73
CA ILE A 32 14.40 -1.69 -10.87
C ILE A 32 14.50 -3.13 -11.36
N GLY A 33 15.06 -3.99 -10.51
CA GLY A 33 15.18 -5.42 -10.80
C GLY A 33 13.87 -6.18 -10.56
N THR A 34 13.94 -7.51 -10.65
CA THR A 34 12.80 -8.38 -10.36
C THR A 34 12.43 -8.33 -8.87
N ALA A 35 11.36 -7.62 -8.56
CA ALA A 35 10.80 -7.55 -7.23
C ALA A 35 10.20 -8.88 -6.78
N TYR A 36 10.25 -9.15 -5.48
CA TYR A 36 9.60 -10.30 -4.89
C TYR A 36 9.02 -9.98 -3.52
N CYS A 37 7.87 -10.59 -3.23
CA CYS A 37 7.26 -10.57 -1.91
C CYS A 37 7.38 -11.93 -1.24
N GLN A 38 7.49 -11.92 0.08
CA GLN A 38 7.53 -13.12 0.89
C GLN A 38 6.66 -12.93 2.13
N ASP A 39 5.67 -13.80 2.26
CA ASP A 39 4.82 -13.83 3.45
C ASP A 39 5.62 -14.40 4.63
N TRP A 40 5.40 -13.86 5.83
CA TRP A 40 6.00 -14.36 7.06
C TRP A 40 4.95 -14.53 8.15
N TYR A 41 5.10 -15.60 8.92
CA TYR A 41 4.23 -15.94 10.04
C TYR A 41 5.07 -16.14 11.29
N GLY A 42 4.76 -15.41 12.36
CA GLY A 42 5.38 -15.61 13.65
C GLY A 42 4.77 -16.80 14.39
N GLY A 43 5.59 -17.63 15.02
CA GLY A 43 5.14 -18.85 15.72
C GLY A 43 4.34 -18.63 17.01
N LYS A 44 4.01 -17.38 17.39
CA LYS A 44 3.14 -17.05 18.54
C LYS A 44 2.06 -16.06 18.08
N GLU A 45 0.88 -16.10 18.71
CA GLU A 45 -0.21 -15.15 18.41
C GLU A 45 0.22 -13.67 18.49
N GLN A 46 1.17 -13.37 19.39
CA GLN A 46 1.73 -12.03 19.54
C GLN A 46 2.70 -11.63 18.43
N SER A 47 3.41 -12.60 17.83
CA SER A 47 4.44 -12.38 16.81
C SER A 47 3.89 -11.86 15.48
N GLY A 48 2.59 -12.05 15.25
CA GLY A 48 1.89 -11.51 14.08
C GLY A 48 2.25 -12.23 12.78
N ALA A 49 1.78 -11.66 11.68
CA ALA A 49 2.07 -12.11 10.33
C ALA A 49 2.21 -10.88 9.44
N GLY A 50 2.78 -11.05 8.26
CA GLY A 50 2.93 -9.95 7.32
C GLY A 50 3.54 -10.39 6.00
N VAL A 51 3.86 -9.39 5.20
CA VAL A 51 4.52 -9.54 3.91
C VAL A 51 5.76 -8.67 3.93
N GLU A 52 6.90 -9.24 3.53
CA GLU A 52 8.09 -8.48 3.21
C GLU A 52 8.18 -8.35 1.69
N LEU A 53 8.28 -7.12 1.19
CA LEU A 53 8.52 -6.82 -0.21
C LEU A 53 9.97 -6.35 -0.36
N LYS A 54 10.73 -7.04 -1.22
CA LYS A 54 12.11 -6.68 -1.56
C LYS A 54 12.20 -6.36 -3.05
N ILE A 55 12.77 -5.20 -3.36
CA ILE A 55 12.95 -4.70 -4.72
C ILE A 55 14.44 -4.42 -4.91
N PRO A 56 15.15 -5.19 -5.75
CA PRO A 56 16.53 -4.88 -6.11
C PRO A 56 16.57 -3.58 -6.90
N VAL A 57 17.49 -2.68 -6.56
CA VAL A 57 17.68 -1.40 -7.26
C VAL A 57 19.15 -1.11 -7.54
N ALA A 58 19.44 -0.47 -8.67
CA ALA A 58 20.76 0.04 -9.01
C ALA A 58 20.68 1.48 -9.51
N ASN A 59 21.80 2.22 -9.46
CA ASN A 59 21.87 3.63 -9.86
C ASN A 59 20.90 4.56 -9.09
N LEU A 60 20.69 4.29 -7.80
CA LEU A 60 19.79 5.06 -6.93
C LEU A 60 20.38 6.41 -6.46
N ASP A 61 21.61 6.74 -6.89
CA ASP A 61 22.33 7.91 -6.39
C ASP A 61 21.61 9.22 -6.77
N GLY A 62 21.38 10.08 -5.78
CA GLY A 62 20.62 11.32 -5.96
C GLY A 62 19.08 11.16 -5.88
N TYR A 63 18.58 9.94 -5.68
CA TYR A 63 17.14 9.66 -5.49
C TYR A 63 16.87 9.08 -4.10
N ARG A 64 15.91 9.66 -3.38
CA ARG A 64 15.52 9.19 -2.04
C ARG A 64 14.19 8.48 -2.08
N VAL A 65 14.20 7.15 -1.93
CA VAL A 65 12.97 6.36 -1.79
C VAL A 65 12.27 6.69 -0.46
N ASN A 66 10.93 6.67 -0.45
CA ASN A 66 10.13 7.12 0.69
C ASN A 66 9.15 6.06 1.19
N SER A 67 8.14 5.75 0.39
CA SER A 67 7.10 4.78 0.73
C SER A 67 6.69 3.96 -0.47
N ILE A 68 6.15 2.78 -0.21
CA ILE A 68 5.60 1.89 -1.22
C ILE A 68 4.13 1.60 -0.93
N TYR A 69 3.37 1.47 -2.01
CA TYR A 69 1.98 1.11 -2.03
C TYR A 69 1.86 -0.29 -2.63
N PHE A 70 1.37 -1.25 -1.86
CA PHE A 70 1.26 -2.65 -2.28
C PHE A 70 0.08 -3.30 -1.52
N ARG A 71 -0.77 -4.03 -2.23
CA ARG A 71 -1.96 -4.73 -1.67
C ARG A 71 -2.81 -3.85 -0.72
N GLU A 72 -3.24 -2.68 -1.20
CA GLU A 72 -4.04 -1.71 -0.42
C GLU A 72 -3.40 -1.22 0.88
N GLN A 73 -2.08 -1.36 1.01
CA GLN A 73 -1.31 -0.86 2.14
C GLN A 73 -0.23 0.11 1.67
N GLN A 74 0.04 1.12 2.49
CA GLN A 74 1.19 2.00 2.34
C GLN A 74 2.18 1.65 3.47
N SER A 75 3.46 1.46 3.13
CA SER A 75 4.53 1.27 4.11
C SER A 75 5.75 2.11 3.75
N TYR A 76 6.47 2.60 4.75
CA TYR A 76 7.77 3.25 4.53
C TYR A 76 8.80 2.21 4.12
N VAL A 77 9.72 2.61 3.24
CA VAL A 77 10.76 1.71 2.74
C VAL A 77 12.09 1.99 3.41
N LYS A 78 12.94 0.96 3.46
CA LYS A 78 14.34 1.04 3.91
C LYS A 78 15.24 0.56 2.80
N ILE A 79 16.43 1.13 2.70
CA ILE A 79 17.47 0.60 1.83
C ILE A 79 18.30 -0.39 2.65
N LYS A 80 18.48 -1.60 2.13
CA LYS A 80 19.45 -2.59 2.63
C LYS A 80 20.49 -2.84 1.55
N ASP A 81 21.73 -3.05 1.96
CA ASP A 81 22.80 -3.50 1.08
C ASP A 81 23.09 -4.97 1.42
N GLU A 82 22.95 -5.85 0.44
CA GLU A 82 23.30 -7.27 0.55
C GLU A 82 24.31 -7.57 -0.59
N ASP A 83 25.57 -7.85 -0.22
CA ASP A 83 26.67 -8.19 -1.14
C ASP A 83 26.94 -7.16 -2.27
N GLY A 84 26.79 -5.86 -1.97
CA GLY A 84 26.99 -4.78 -2.94
C GLY A 84 25.78 -4.50 -3.83
N GLN A 85 24.68 -5.25 -3.64
CA GLN A 85 23.39 -5.00 -4.27
C GLN A 85 22.47 -4.27 -3.29
N LYS A 86 21.96 -3.10 -3.70
CA LYS A 86 20.99 -2.34 -2.92
C LYS A 86 19.58 -2.90 -3.11
N PHE A 87 18.83 -3.00 -2.02
CA PHE A 87 17.45 -3.44 -1.99
C PHE A 87 16.58 -2.39 -1.30
N VAL A 88 15.47 -2.03 -1.93
CA VAL A 88 14.37 -1.34 -1.26
C VAL A 88 13.51 -2.40 -0.58
N VAL A 89 13.41 -2.32 0.74
CA VAL A 89 12.70 -3.30 1.57
C VAL A 89 11.55 -2.61 2.29
N ALA A 90 10.36 -3.18 2.16
CA ALA A 90 9.17 -2.75 2.88
C ALA A 90 8.59 -3.93 3.65
N THR A 91 8.31 -3.71 4.94
CA THR A 91 7.60 -4.67 5.76
C THR A 91 6.17 -4.18 5.95
N MET A 92 5.23 -5.03 5.61
CA MET A 92 3.80 -4.80 5.74
C MET A 92 3.26 -5.81 6.74
N VAL A 93 2.83 -5.34 7.91
CA VAL A 93 2.17 -6.23 8.88
C VAL A 93 0.77 -6.51 8.40
N ALA A 94 0.35 -7.77 8.47
CA ALA A 94 -1.06 -8.10 8.35
C ALA A 94 -1.79 -7.24 9.38
N LYS A 95 -2.81 -6.50 8.94
CA LYS A 95 -3.68 -5.78 9.86
C LYS A 95 -4.30 -6.88 10.73
N LYS A 96 -3.78 -7.08 11.95
CA LYS A 96 -4.61 -7.62 13.02
C LYS A 96 -5.86 -6.76 12.96
N ALA A 97 -7.04 -7.36 12.86
CA ALA A 97 -8.27 -6.62 13.06
C ALA A 97 -8.14 -6.04 14.46
N MET A 98 -7.60 -4.82 14.56
CA MET A 98 -7.49 -4.14 15.82
C MET A 98 -8.94 -3.86 16.15
N PRO A 99 -9.47 -4.40 17.25
CA PRO A 99 -10.72 -3.89 17.77
C PRO A 99 -10.63 -2.35 17.74
N PRO A 100 -11.66 -1.65 17.25
CA PRO A 100 -11.75 -0.22 17.51
C PRO A 100 -11.48 0.02 18.99
N LYS A 101 -10.93 1.18 19.32
CA LYS A 101 -10.69 1.56 20.72
C LYS A 101 -11.97 1.48 21.60
N ASP A 102 -13.13 1.43 20.94
CA ASP A 102 -14.48 1.33 21.53
C ASP A 102 -15.10 -0.07 21.43
N MET A 103 -14.38 -1.09 20.94
CA MET A 103 -14.89 -2.46 20.93
C MET A 103 -14.69 -3.08 22.30
N VAL A 104 -15.80 -3.22 23.01
CA VAL A 104 -15.88 -3.97 24.25
C VAL A 104 -15.75 -5.45 23.88
N VAL A 105 -14.59 -6.03 24.19
CA VAL A 105 -14.37 -7.48 24.13
C VAL A 105 -14.73 -8.03 25.50
N HIS A 106 -15.91 -8.64 25.62
CA HIS A 106 -16.39 -9.17 26.90
C HIS A 106 -16.72 -10.66 26.72
N ALA A 107 -16.36 -11.48 27.71
CA ALA A 107 -16.66 -12.92 27.69
C ALA A 107 -18.16 -13.27 27.67
N ASP A 108 -19.05 -12.27 27.74
CA ASP A 108 -20.50 -12.44 27.75
C ASP A 108 -21.04 -11.86 26.42
N PRO A 109 -21.58 -12.71 25.52
CA PRO A 109 -22.06 -12.29 24.21
C PRO A 109 -23.12 -11.18 24.26
N LYS A 110 -23.88 -11.07 25.36
CA LYS A 110 -24.91 -10.04 25.52
C LYS A 110 -24.34 -8.64 25.69
N LYS A 111 -23.07 -8.52 26.07
CA LYS A 111 -22.38 -7.24 26.29
C LYS A 111 -21.62 -6.73 25.07
N GLU A 112 -21.61 -7.50 23.98
CA GLU A 112 -21.03 -7.09 22.69
C GLU A 112 -22.07 -6.49 21.72
N VAL A 113 -23.33 -6.41 22.16
CA VAL A 113 -24.45 -5.84 21.38
C VAL A 113 -24.22 -4.33 21.19
N GLY A 114 -23.81 -3.94 19.98
CA GLY A 114 -23.48 -2.55 19.64
C GLY A 114 -22.11 -2.37 18.98
N ASN A 115 -21.27 -3.41 18.96
CA ASN A 115 -20.03 -3.41 18.19
C ASN A 115 -20.35 -3.23 16.70
N LYS A 116 -19.86 -2.13 16.10
CA LYS A 116 -19.98 -1.87 14.65
C LYS A 116 -18.85 -2.58 13.91
N PRO A 117 -19.11 -3.28 12.78
CA PRO A 117 -18.06 -3.91 12.00
C PRO A 117 -17.06 -2.86 11.47
N VAL A 118 -15.77 -3.09 11.72
CA VAL A 118 -14.69 -2.26 11.18
C VAL A 118 -14.46 -2.66 9.74
N THR A 119 -15.11 -1.98 8.80
CA THR A 119 -14.92 -2.31 7.39
C THR A 119 -14.54 -1.12 6.51
N LYS A 120 -14.55 0.14 6.97
CA LYS A 120 -14.59 1.25 5.98
C LYS A 120 -13.61 2.42 6.09
N GLN A 121 -12.85 2.59 7.17
CA GLN A 121 -12.04 3.81 7.32
C GLN A 121 -10.58 3.68 6.87
N LEU A 122 -9.97 2.48 6.91
CA LEU A 122 -8.58 2.31 6.45
C LEU A 122 -8.42 2.07 4.93
N GLN A 123 -9.52 1.86 4.21
CA GLN A 123 -9.52 1.57 2.76
C GLN A 123 -9.93 2.76 1.89
N LYS A 124 -10.48 3.83 2.47
CA LYS A 124 -11.23 4.82 1.70
C LYS A 124 -10.36 5.75 0.83
N ASP A 125 -9.06 5.85 1.12
CA ASP A 125 -8.16 6.80 0.45
C ASP A 125 -6.90 6.13 -0.16
N PHE A 126 -6.96 4.84 -0.53
CA PHE A 126 -5.85 4.22 -1.27
C PHE A 126 -5.81 4.80 -2.69
N PRO A 127 -4.74 5.53 -3.09
CA PRO A 127 -4.81 6.42 -4.26
C PRO A 127 -4.49 5.73 -5.59
N PHE A 128 -4.31 4.41 -5.59
CA PHE A 128 -3.90 3.64 -6.76
C PHE A 128 -4.78 2.40 -6.94
N GLU A 129 -5.16 2.08 -8.17
CA GLU A 129 -5.73 0.77 -8.50
C GLU A 129 -4.57 -0.14 -8.93
N LEU A 130 -4.28 -1.16 -8.12
CA LEU A 130 -3.15 -2.06 -8.32
C LEU A 130 -3.62 -3.51 -8.38
N ALA A 131 -3.10 -4.27 -9.35
CA ALA A 131 -3.26 -5.71 -9.34
C ALA A 131 -2.43 -6.36 -8.21
N TYR A 132 -2.64 -7.66 -7.97
CA TYR A 132 -2.06 -8.36 -6.83
C TYR A 132 -0.52 -8.45 -6.86
N ASP A 133 0.05 -8.41 -8.06
CA ASP A 133 1.48 -8.44 -8.37
C ASP A 133 2.04 -7.06 -8.75
N GLU A 134 1.28 -5.99 -8.49
CA GLU A 134 1.70 -4.61 -8.74
C GLU A 134 1.95 -3.84 -7.44
N ALA A 135 2.97 -2.99 -7.46
CA ALA A 135 3.25 -2.01 -6.42
C ALA A 135 3.53 -0.63 -7.03
N VAL A 136 3.37 0.43 -6.24
CA VAL A 136 3.84 1.77 -6.60
C VAL A 136 4.87 2.23 -5.58
N LEU A 137 6.10 2.47 -6.03
CA LEU A 137 7.17 3.02 -5.22
C LEU A 137 7.19 4.54 -5.35
N SER A 138 7.23 5.24 -4.22
CA SER A 138 7.45 6.69 -4.19
C SER A 138 8.90 7.02 -3.89
N TYR A 139 9.42 8.01 -4.61
CA TYR A 139 10.78 8.49 -4.44
C TYR A 139 10.87 10.00 -4.69
N TYR A 140 11.86 10.63 -4.10
CA TYR A 140 12.15 12.05 -4.26
C TYR A 140 13.21 12.25 -5.32
N ARG A 141 12.96 13.22 -6.21
CA ARG A 141 13.96 13.84 -7.09
C ARG A 141 14.10 15.29 -6.65
N GLY A 142 15.13 15.59 -5.86
CA GLY A 142 15.18 16.83 -5.09
C GLY A 142 14.03 16.87 -4.07
N ASP A 143 13.21 17.92 -4.11
CA ASP A 143 12.06 18.10 -3.21
C ASP A 143 10.73 17.58 -3.80
N VAL A 144 10.74 17.10 -5.05
CA VAL A 144 9.53 16.62 -5.74
C VAL A 144 9.38 15.11 -5.54
N ILE A 145 8.23 14.70 -5.00
CA ILE A 145 7.86 13.29 -4.88
C ILE A 145 7.30 12.77 -6.21
N ASN A 146 7.80 11.63 -6.65
CA ASN A 146 7.41 10.93 -7.87
C ASN A 146 6.97 9.52 -7.50
N TYR A 147 6.16 8.89 -8.37
CA TYR A 147 5.58 7.57 -8.15
C TYR A 147 5.84 6.69 -9.36
N VAL A 148 6.55 5.58 -9.18
CA VAL A 148 6.81 4.61 -10.26
C VAL A 148 6.06 3.32 -9.98
N LYS A 149 5.39 2.78 -11.01
CA LYS A 149 4.73 1.47 -10.93
C LYS A 149 5.74 0.36 -11.15
N ILE A 150 5.61 -0.70 -10.36
CA ILE A 150 6.40 -1.93 -10.43
C ILE A 150 5.41 -3.06 -10.67
N THR A 151 5.63 -3.85 -11.71
CA THR A 151 4.76 -4.97 -12.12
C THR A 151 5.52 -6.30 -12.04
N GLY A 152 4.80 -7.42 -12.05
CA GLY A 152 5.42 -8.75 -12.09
C GLY A 152 6.15 -9.15 -10.80
N ILE A 153 5.66 -8.68 -9.64
CA ILE A 153 6.22 -9.03 -8.33
C ILE A 153 6.06 -10.52 -8.08
N LYS A 154 7.17 -11.23 -7.91
CA LYS A 154 7.17 -12.68 -7.67
C LYS A 154 6.81 -13.01 -6.22
N HIS A 155 5.92 -13.98 -6.02
CA HIS A 155 5.60 -14.48 -4.69
C HIS A 155 6.55 -15.63 -4.31
N LYS A 156 7.37 -15.45 -3.27
CA LYS A 156 8.23 -16.50 -2.71
C LYS A 156 7.51 -17.30 -1.63
N GLN A 157 7.93 -18.55 -1.41
CA GLN A 157 7.39 -19.40 -0.36
C GLN A 157 7.43 -18.71 1.01
N ALA A 158 6.32 -18.80 1.74
CA ALA A 158 6.19 -18.18 3.04
C ALA A 158 7.18 -18.74 4.07
N ILE A 159 7.67 -17.87 4.95
CA ILE A 159 8.55 -18.25 6.07
C ILE A 159 7.71 -18.36 7.34
N ILE A 160 7.85 -19.48 8.05
CA ILE A 160 7.25 -19.67 9.37
C ILE A 160 8.38 -19.62 10.41
N TYR A 161 8.38 -18.59 11.24
CA TYR A 161 9.38 -18.44 12.30
C TYR A 161 8.97 -19.28 13.52
N PRO A 162 9.84 -20.18 14.01
CA PRO A 162 9.52 -21.00 15.17
C PRO A 162 9.37 -20.14 16.43
N SER A 163 8.48 -20.54 17.34
CA SER A 163 8.41 -19.94 18.66
C SER A 163 9.65 -20.33 19.46
N ARG A 164 10.42 -19.35 19.98
CA ARG A 164 11.47 -19.65 20.96
C ARG A 164 10.84 -20.38 22.15
N SER A 165 11.29 -21.60 22.43
CA SER A 165 10.96 -22.36 23.64
C SER A 165 11.35 -21.51 24.85
N LYS A 166 10.47 -21.43 25.86
CA LYS A 166 10.89 -20.97 27.18
C LYS A 166 11.76 -22.09 27.74
N GLU A 167 13.06 -21.86 27.86
CA GLU A 167 13.86 -22.55 28.89
C GLU A 167 13.46 -22.03 30.27
#